data_AF-A0A949EML2-F1
#
_entry.id   AF-A0A949EML2-F1
#
_cell.length_a   1.000
_cell.length_b   1.000
_cell.length_c   1.000
_cell.angle_alpha   90.00
_cell.angle_beta   90.00
_cell.angle_gamma   90.00
#
_symmetry.space_group_name_H-M   'P 1'
#
loop_
_entity.id
_entity.type
_entity.pdbx_description
1 polymer ?
#
loop_
_entity_poly.entity_id
_entity_poly.type
_entity_poly.pdbx_seq_one_letter_code
_entity_poly.pdbx_strand_id
1 'polypeptide(L)'
;MGRKVNPKIFRIPLIRDWESKWFAKKHEFKRFLKEDIQIREFLSKRLKNCGISNISIERLANIIRISISTGKPGLIIGRGGLDIEKLKKELKVFVSDGIVLEVNVIEEKKPMLSADVILEGAIADLEKRFPFRRVMKKVIRQAKTSEAKGMKIILSGRLGGVEISRSEKLIWGNLPLHTLRADIDYARGTAATTYGSIGVKIWVYRGEKFSNSV
;
A
#
# COMPACT_ATOMS: atom_id res chain seq x y z
N MET A 1 1.63 -10.20 -25.45
CA MET A 1 1.13 -9.25 -24.41
C MET A 1 2.21 -8.23 -24.11
N GLY A 2 1.96 -6.93 -24.36
CA GLY A 2 2.93 -5.87 -24.12
C GLY A 2 3.15 -5.53 -22.63
N ARG A 3 4.27 -4.86 -22.34
CA ARG A 3 4.57 -4.32 -21.01
C ARG A 3 3.64 -3.13 -20.74
N LYS A 4 3.05 -3.06 -19.53
CA LYS A 4 2.16 -1.97 -19.10
C LYS A 4 2.87 -1.09 -18.08
N VAL A 5 2.68 0.23 -18.19
CA VAL A 5 3.23 1.22 -17.26
C VAL A 5 2.56 1.08 -15.88
N ASN A 6 3.30 1.38 -14.81
CA ASN A 6 2.75 1.41 -13.45
C ASN A 6 1.74 2.57 -13.31
N PRO A 7 0.45 2.31 -12.98
CA PRO A 7 -0.57 3.33 -12.88
C PRO A 7 -0.29 4.41 -11.83
N LYS A 8 0.38 4.05 -10.72
CA LYS A 8 0.78 5.00 -9.66
C LYS A 8 1.79 6.00 -10.23
N ILE A 9 2.90 5.50 -10.78
CA ILE A 9 3.99 6.32 -11.33
C ILE A 9 3.50 7.21 -12.47
N PHE A 10 2.67 6.67 -13.37
CA PHE A 10 2.13 7.41 -14.50
C PHE A 10 1.32 8.66 -14.11
N ARG A 11 0.83 8.73 -12.86
CA ARG A 11 -0.06 9.79 -12.36
C ARG A 11 0.59 10.72 -11.33
N ILE A 12 1.84 10.49 -10.96
CA ILE A 12 2.57 11.35 -10.00
C ILE A 12 2.59 12.82 -10.45
N PRO A 13 2.86 13.17 -11.73
CA PRO A 13 2.95 14.58 -12.11
C PRO A 13 1.65 15.39 -12.03
N LEU A 14 0.48 14.73 -11.92
CA LEU A 14 -0.83 15.38 -12.09
C LEU A 14 -1.79 15.20 -10.92
N ILE A 15 -1.83 14.00 -10.31
CA ILE A 15 -2.87 13.64 -9.32
C ILE A 15 -2.31 13.22 -7.97
N ARG A 16 -1.13 12.60 -7.98
CA ARG A 16 -0.57 11.92 -6.81
C ARG A 16 0.74 12.54 -6.39
N ASP A 17 0.91 12.73 -5.10
CA ASP A 17 2.19 13.15 -4.56
C ASP A 17 3.15 11.97 -4.37
N TRP A 18 4.42 12.31 -4.17
CA TRP A 18 5.45 11.40 -3.71
C TRP A 18 5.19 10.96 -2.26
N GLU A 19 5.44 9.70 -1.97
CA GLU A 19 5.36 9.15 -0.61
C GLU A 19 6.52 9.62 0.27
N SER A 20 7.72 9.82 -0.30
CA SER A 20 8.85 10.44 0.40
C SER A 20 9.03 11.86 -0.12
N LYS A 21 8.85 12.86 0.75
CA LYS A 21 8.97 14.29 0.42
C LYS A 21 10.12 14.90 1.20
N TRP A 22 11.29 14.95 0.58
CA TRP A 22 12.46 15.60 1.15
C TRP A 22 13.47 15.96 0.06
N PHE A 23 14.35 16.88 0.39
CA PHE A 23 15.46 17.30 -0.46
C PHE A 23 16.77 17.04 0.27
N ALA A 24 17.78 16.55 -0.44
CA ALA A 24 19.10 16.30 0.11
C ALA A 24 20.18 16.64 -0.91
N LYS A 25 21.37 16.98 -0.41
CA LYS A 25 22.54 17.16 -1.27
C LYS A 25 22.99 15.80 -1.82
N LYS A 26 23.70 15.82 -2.95
CA LYS A 26 24.13 14.62 -3.69
C LYS A 26 24.85 13.57 -2.82
N HIS A 27 25.65 14.01 -1.84
CA HIS A 27 26.42 13.12 -0.96
C HIS A 27 25.57 12.47 0.14
N GLU A 28 24.54 13.16 0.64
CA GLU A 28 23.63 12.67 1.70
C GLU A 28 22.49 11.81 1.15
N PHE A 29 22.07 12.05 -0.10
CA PHE A 29 20.93 11.39 -0.72
C PHE A 29 20.97 9.86 -0.60
N LYS A 30 22.14 9.26 -0.87
CA LYS A 30 22.32 7.80 -0.79
C LYS A 30 22.07 7.25 0.61
N ARG A 31 22.53 7.97 1.64
CA ARG A 31 22.36 7.58 3.05
C ARG A 31 20.89 7.67 3.44
N PHE A 32 20.25 8.80 3.15
CA PHE A 32 18.84 9.04 3.49
C PHE A 32 17.89 8.07 2.78
N LEU A 33 18.16 7.76 1.51
CA LEU A 33 17.38 6.76 0.78
C LEU A 33 17.51 5.37 1.41
N LYS A 34 18.71 4.96 1.85
CA LYS A 34 18.92 3.67 2.50
C LYS A 34 18.15 3.58 3.82
N GLU A 35 18.23 4.62 4.64
CA GLU A 35 17.48 4.73 5.89
C GLU A 35 15.97 4.64 5.64
N ASP A 36 15.44 5.38 4.65
CA ASP A 36 14.01 5.35 4.28
C ASP A 36 13.55 3.93 3.87
N ILE A 37 14.34 3.21 3.08
CA ILE A 37 14.02 1.84 2.67
C ILE A 37 13.98 0.92 3.90
N GLN A 38 14.96 1.02 4.80
CA GLN A 38 15.01 0.21 6.01
C GLN A 38 13.81 0.49 6.93
N ILE A 39 13.43 1.76 7.08
CA ILE A 39 12.24 2.18 7.84
C ILE A 39 10.98 1.58 7.22
N ARG A 40 10.80 1.68 5.90
CA ARG A 40 9.63 1.11 5.20
C ARG A 40 9.57 -0.41 5.34
N GLU A 41 10.69 -1.11 5.16
CA GLU A 41 10.75 -2.56 5.33
C GLU A 41 10.39 -2.97 6.76
N PHE A 42 10.96 -2.29 7.75
CA PHE A 42 10.68 -2.53 9.16
C PHE A 42 9.20 -2.32 9.50
N LEU A 43 8.62 -1.18 9.09
CA LEU A 43 7.22 -0.88 9.31
C LEU A 43 6.31 -1.89 8.61
N SER A 44 6.60 -2.25 7.37
CA SER A 44 5.81 -3.24 6.62
C SER A 44 5.80 -4.62 7.29
N LYS A 45 6.91 -5.03 7.93
CA LYS A 45 7.02 -6.31 8.64
C LYS A 45 6.28 -6.28 9.97
N ARG A 46 6.45 -5.20 10.73
CA ARG A 46 5.86 -5.07 12.07
C ARG A 46 4.35 -4.88 12.03
N LEU A 47 3.86 -4.13 11.05
CA LEU A 47 2.46 -3.66 10.98
C LEU A 47 1.60 -4.45 9.99
N LYS A 48 1.98 -5.68 9.62
CA LYS A 48 1.25 -6.56 8.66
C LYS A 48 -0.24 -6.79 8.97
N ASN A 49 -0.65 -6.59 10.22
CA ASN A 49 -2.04 -6.82 10.63
C ASN A 49 -2.85 -5.52 10.79
N CYS A 50 -2.20 -4.37 10.60
CA CYS A 50 -2.77 -3.06 10.87
C CYS A 50 -3.54 -2.50 9.66
N GLY A 51 -3.39 -3.03 8.45
CA GLY A 51 -4.06 -2.48 7.27
C GLY A 51 -3.50 -1.11 6.91
N ILE A 52 -2.22 -1.08 6.52
CA ILE A 52 -1.56 0.17 6.13
C ILE A 52 -2.00 0.54 4.71
N SER A 53 -2.46 1.78 4.52
CA SER A 53 -2.77 2.32 3.20
C SER A 53 -1.59 3.04 2.56
N ASN A 54 -0.84 3.82 3.35
CA ASN A 54 0.32 4.57 2.87
C ASN A 54 1.31 4.86 4.02
N ILE A 55 2.59 4.94 3.69
CA ILE A 55 3.64 5.41 4.59
C ILE A 55 4.33 6.60 3.92
N SER A 56 4.08 7.80 4.44
CA SER A 56 4.75 9.00 3.98
C SER A 56 5.90 9.40 4.91
N ILE A 57 7.03 9.74 4.32
CA ILE A 57 8.24 10.15 5.04
C ILE A 57 8.61 11.55 4.58
N GLU A 58 8.62 12.48 5.52
CA GLU A 58 9.08 13.85 5.29
C GLU A 58 10.32 14.09 6.13
N ARG A 59 11.36 14.65 5.53
CA ARG A 59 12.59 15.02 6.23
C ARG A 59 12.76 16.53 6.15
N LEU A 60 12.71 17.17 7.30
CA LEU A 60 13.19 18.52 7.54
C LEU A 60 14.60 18.44 8.15
N ALA A 61 15.33 19.55 8.20
CA ALA A 61 16.75 19.59 8.58
C ALA A 61 17.14 18.61 9.71
N ASN A 62 16.47 18.70 10.86
CA ASN A 62 16.74 17.84 12.03
C ASN A 62 15.53 17.00 12.46
N ILE A 63 14.45 16.97 11.67
CA ILE A 63 13.18 16.31 12.04
C ILE A 63 12.76 15.37 10.91
N ILE A 64 12.52 14.11 11.26
CA ILE A 64 11.91 13.13 10.35
C ILE A 64 10.48 12.88 10.81
N ARG A 65 9.52 13.24 9.96
CA ARG A 65 8.10 12.96 10.15
C ARG A 65 7.70 11.73 9.36
N ILE A 66 7.29 10.70 10.07
CA ILE A 66 6.75 9.47 9.47
C ILE A 66 5.25 9.50 9.72
N SER A 67 4.46 9.63 8.66
CA SER A 67 3.01 9.60 8.75
C SER A 67 2.50 8.27 8.19
N ILE A 68 1.86 7.49 9.05
CA ILE A 68 1.33 6.16 8.73
C ILE A 68 -0.18 6.29 8.56
N SER A 69 -0.66 6.11 7.33
CA SER A 69 -2.09 6.07 7.05
C SER A 69 -2.60 4.64 7.20
N THR A 70 -3.61 4.44 8.03
CA THR A 70 -4.13 3.10 8.36
C THR A 70 -5.64 3.09 8.53
N GLY A 71 -6.27 1.96 8.18
CA GLY A 71 -7.67 1.72 8.48
C GLY A 71 -7.96 1.31 9.93
N LYS A 72 -6.91 1.01 10.73
CA LYS A 72 -7.06 0.56 12.13
C LYS A 72 -6.03 1.26 13.04
N PRO A 73 -6.20 2.57 13.31
CA PRO A 73 -5.26 3.34 14.11
C PRO A 73 -5.08 2.78 15.53
N GLY A 74 -6.15 2.24 16.13
CA GLY A 74 -6.11 1.69 17.50
C GLY A 74 -5.12 0.55 17.69
N LEU A 75 -4.83 -0.25 16.66
CA LEU A 75 -3.82 -1.32 16.73
C LEU A 75 -2.38 -0.78 16.73
N ILE A 76 -2.15 0.41 16.17
CA ILE A 76 -0.83 1.03 16.09
C ILE A 76 -0.52 1.83 17.37
N ILE A 77 -1.53 2.53 17.90
CA ILE A 77 -1.40 3.31 19.14
C ILE A 77 -1.27 2.39 20.36
N GLY A 78 -2.03 1.27 20.36
CA GLY A 78 -2.06 0.33 21.47
C GLY A 78 -2.84 0.87 22.68
N ARG A 79 -2.76 0.16 23.81
CA ARG A 79 -3.41 0.59 25.06
C ARG A 79 -2.60 1.73 25.69
N GLY A 80 -3.18 2.93 25.73
CA GLY A 80 -2.56 4.10 26.37
C GLY A 80 -1.31 4.65 25.67
N GLY A 81 -1.08 4.34 24.39
CA GLY A 81 0.07 4.87 23.65
C GLY A 81 1.40 4.10 23.85
N LEU A 82 1.38 2.97 24.56
CA LEU A 82 2.60 2.19 24.84
C LEU A 82 3.26 1.66 23.56
N ASP A 83 2.48 1.26 22.56
CA ASP A 83 3.03 0.63 21.36
C ASP A 83 3.62 1.65 20.38
N ILE A 84 3.08 2.88 20.34
CA ILE A 84 3.68 3.96 19.55
C ILE A 84 5.02 4.43 20.16
N GLU A 85 5.15 4.43 21.49
CA GLU A 85 6.43 4.75 22.15
C GLU A 85 7.49 3.68 21.88
N LYS A 86 7.13 2.39 21.95
CA LYS A 86 8.03 1.30 21.56
C LYS A 86 8.44 1.41 20.10
N LEU A 87 7.49 1.73 19.21
CA LEU A 87 7.75 1.90 17.79
C LEU A 87 8.70 3.07 17.52
N LYS A 88 8.55 4.18 18.23
CA LYS A 88 9.49 5.31 18.16
C LYS A 88 10.88 4.93 18.66
N LYS A 89 11.01 4.12 19.72
CA LYS A 89 12.31 3.62 20.21
C LYS A 89 13.00 2.70 19.21
N GLU A 90 12.26 1.78 18.60
CA GLU A 90 12.81 0.86 17.59
C GLU A 90 13.17 1.57 16.29
N LEU A 91 12.39 2.58 15.87
CA LEU A 91 12.72 3.39 14.69
C LEU A 91 13.97 4.26 14.89
N LYS A 92 14.25 4.71 16.12
CA LYS A 92 15.47 5.49 16.43
C LYS A 92 16.75 4.73 16.08
N VAL A 93 16.74 3.40 16.14
CA VAL A 93 17.92 2.56 15.82
C VAL A 93 18.34 2.70 14.35
N PHE A 94 17.39 2.98 13.45
CA PHE A 94 17.67 3.14 12.02
C PHE A 94 18.06 4.56 11.62
N VAL A 95 17.94 5.51 12.54
CA VAL A 95 18.15 6.93 12.28
C VAL A 95 19.41 7.40 13.00
N SER A 96 20.10 8.35 12.38
CA SER A 96 21.35 8.89 12.89
C SER A 96 21.14 9.71 14.17
N ASP A 97 22.13 9.68 15.08
CA ASP A 97 22.08 10.39 16.35
C ASP A 97 21.83 11.89 16.16
N GLY A 98 20.93 12.46 16.99
CA GLY A 98 20.59 13.89 16.99
C GLY A 98 19.34 14.28 16.18
N ILE A 99 18.73 13.36 15.44
CA ILE A 99 17.51 13.62 14.66
C ILE A 99 16.25 13.33 15.50
N VAL A 100 15.30 14.26 15.49
CA VAL A 100 14.00 14.10 16.16
C VAL A 100 13.05 13.31 15.26
N LEU A 101 12.53 12.19 15.77
CA LEU A 101 11.52 11.38 15.09
C LEU A 101 10.11 11.72 15.56
N GLU A 102 9.26 12.10 14.63
CA GLU A 102 7.83 12.31 14.83
C GLU A 102 7.06 11.22 14.08
N VAL A 103 6.25 10.44 14.80
CA VAL A 103 5.41 9.40 14.21
C VAL A 103 3.96 9.83 14.33
N ASN A 104 3.33 10.08 13.19
CA ASN A 104 1.93 10.47 13.10
C ASN A 104 1.12 9.29 12.56
N VAL A 105 -0.01 9.00 13.20
CA VAL A 105 -0.95 7.99 12.72
C VAL A 105 -2.17 8.71 12.16
N ILE A 106 -2.43 8.53 10.88
CA ILE A 106 -3.54 9.14 10.16
C ILE A 106 -4.59 8.05 9.93
N GLU A 107 -5.83 8.34 10.31
CA GLU A 107 -6.95 7.43 10.07
C GLU A 107 -7.45 7.53 8.63
N GLU A 108 -7.48 6.39 7.94
CA GLU A 108 -8.07 6.26 6.62
C GLU A 108 -9.58 5.99 6.75
N LYS A 109 -10.42 6.99 6.46
CA LYS A 109 -11.89 6.90 6.60
C LYS A 109 -12.52 5.75 5.80
N LYS A 110 -11.96 5.41 4.64
CA LYS A 110 -12.47 4.35 3.75
C LYS A 110 -11.34 3.38 3.36
N PRO A 111 -10.98 2.42 4.24
CA PRO A 111 -9.84 1.53 4.01
C PRO A 111 -10.01 0.64 2.78
N MET A 112 -11.26 0.27 2.46
CA MET A 112 -11.60 -0.58 1.31
C MET A 112 -11.54 0.15 -0.05
N LEU A 113 -11.15 1.42 -0.08
CA LEU A 113 -10.75 2.14 -1.31
C LEU A 113 -9.24 2.11 -1.55
N SER A 114 -8.45 1.76 -0.53
CA SER A 114 -7.00 1.61 -0.65
C SER A 114 -6.65 0.26 -1.26
N ALA A 115 -5.90 0.28 -2.35
CA ALA A 115 -5.47 -0.95 -3.01
C ALA A 115 -4.51 -1.76 -2.11
N ASP A 116 -3.69 -1.11 -1.28
CA ASP A 116 -2.72 -1.75 -0.42
C ASP A 116 -3.38 -2.49 0.76
N VAL A 117 -4.40 -1.89 1.39
CA VAL A 117 -5.19 -2.56 2.45
C VAL A 117 -5.96 -3.76 1.90
N ILE A 118 -6.58 -3.60 0.73
CA ILE A 118 -7.30 -4.67 0.06
C ILE A 118 -6.35 -5.83 -0.32
N LEU A 119 -5.14 -5.48 -0.78
CA LEU A 119 -4.10 -6.44 -1.14
C LEU A 119 -3.69 -7.28 0.06
N GLU A 120 -3.44 -6.65 1.20
CA GLU A 120 -3.03 -7.32 2.44
C GLU A 120 -4.10 -8.33 2.91
N GLY A 121 -5.38 -7.93 2.85
CA GLY A 121 -6.50 -8.83 3.13
C GLY A 121 -6.61 -10.00 2.14
N ALA A 122 -6.41 -9.74 0.84
CA ALA A 122 -6.46 -10.77 -0.18
C ALA A 122 -5.30 -11.78 -0.04
N ILE A 123 -4.10 -11.31 0.32
CA ILE A 123 -2.95 -12.17 0.60
C ILE A 123 -3.25 -13.07 1.80
N ALA A 124 -3.73 -12.51 2.91
CA ALA A 124 -4.05 -13.28 4.10
C ALA A 124 -5.11 -14.37 3.83
N ASP A 125 -6.12 -14.06 3.01
CA ASP A 125 -7.13 -15.05 2.62
C ASP A 125 -6.54 -16.17 1.72
N LEU A 126 -5.63 -15.84 0.80
CA LEU A 126 -4.96 -16.83 -0.05
C LEU A 126 -4.01 -17.74 0.74
N GLU A 127 -3.29 -17.19 1.72
CA GLU A 127 -2.40 -17.95 2.61
C GLU A 127 -3.20 -18.90 3.53
N LYS A 128 -4.40 -18.48 3.94
CA LYS A 128 -5.37 -19.33 4.67
C LYS A 128 -6.05 -20.40 3.79
N ARG A 129 -5.61 -20.57 2.53
CA ARG A 129 -6.12 -21.56 1.57
C ARG A 129 -7.59 -21.37 1.18
N PHE A 130 -8.12 -20.15 1.25
CA PHE A 130 -9.45 -19.89 0.68
C PHE A 130 -9.42 -20.06 -0.85
N PRO A 131 -10.53 -20.53 -1.47
CA PRO A 131 -10.62 -20.62 -2.92
C PRO A 131 -10.41 -19.26 -3.59
N PHE A 132 -9.44 -19.16 -4.50
CA PHE A 132 -9.03 -17.90 -5.11
C PHE A 132 -10.18 -17.13 -5.79
N ARG A 133 -11.13 -17.84 -6.42
CA ARG A 133 -12.34 -17.24 -7.02
C ARG A 133 -13.24 -16.59 -5.98
N ARG A 134 -13.34 -17.19 -4.78
CA ARG A 134 -14.13 -16.65 -3.66
C ARG A 134 -13.47 -15.39 -3.12
N VAL A 135 -12.15 -15.39 -2.98
CA VAL A 135 -11.37 -14.20 -2.56
C VAL A 135 -11.59 -13.05 -3.54
N MET A 136 -11.45 -13.27 -4.86
CA MET A 136 -11.69 -12.21 -5.84
C MET A 136 -13.11 -11.63 -5.76
N LYS A 137 -14.14 -12.48 -5.67
CA LYS A 137 -15.53 -12.03 -5.56
C LYS A 137 -15.78 -11.26 -4.25
N LYS A 138 -15.21 -11.73 -3.13
CA LYS A 138 -15.28 -11.06 -1.82
C LYS A 138 -14.70 -9.66 -1.91
N VAL A 139 -13.50 -9.52 -2.48
CA VAL A 139 -12.82 -8.23 -2.62
C VAL A 139 -13.63 -7.27 -3.51
N ILE A 140 -14.21 -7.75 -4.63
CA ILE A 140 -15.11 -6.92 -5.46
C ILE A 140 -16.33 -6.46 -4.71
N ARG A 141 -16.94 -7.36 -3.92
CA ARG A 141 -18.11 -7.00 -3.11
C ARG A 141 -17.78 -5.90 -2.09
N GLN A 142 -16.64 -6.01 -1.42
CA GLN A 142 -16.17 -5.01 -0.45
C GLN A 142 -15.90 -3.66 -1.12
N ALA A 143 -15.18 -3.64 -2.25
CA ALA A 143 -14.92 -2.41 -2.99
C ALA A 143 -16.22 -1.75 -3.49
N LYS A 144 -17.21 -2.56 -3.91
CA LYS A 144 -18.53 -2.08 -4.34
C LYS A 144 -19.31 -1.44 -3.19
N THR A 145 -19.28 -2.04 -2.00
CA THR A 145 -19.89 -1.46 -0.79
C THR A 145 -19.22 -0.15 -0.38
N SER A 146 -17.92 0.02 -0.66
CA SER A 146 -17.17 1.24 -0.35
C SER A 146 -17.14 2.27 -1.49
N GLU A 147 -18.09 2.17 -2.43
CA GLU A 147 -18.31 3.16 -3.50
C GLU A 147 -17.15 3.31 -4.50
N ALA A 148 -16.35 2.26 -4.70
CA ALA A 148 -15.39 2.26 -5.81
C ALA A 148 -16.13 2.29 -7.15
N LYS A 149 -15.66 3.10 -8.12
CA LYS A 149 -16.28 3.19 -9.45
C LYS A 149 -15.88 2.04 -10.38
N GLY A 150 -14.79 1.37 -10.05
CA GLY A 150 -14.38 0.14 -10.69
C GLY A 150 -13.16 -0.47 -10.01
N MET A 151 -12.92 -1.74 -10.31
CA MET A 151 -11.80 -2.46 -9.76
C MET A 151 -11.37 -3.59 -10.70
N LYS A 152 -10.09 -3.88 -10.69
CA LYS A 152 -9.52 -5.03 -11.38
C LYS A 152 -8.58 -5.77 -10.45
N ILE A 153 -8.69 -7.09 -10.46
CA ILE A 153 -7.82 -7.99 -9.72
C ILE A 153 -7.21 -8.98 -10.71
N ILE A 154 -5.90 -9.20 -10.60
CA ILE A 154 -5.20 -10.27 -11.30
C ILE A 154 -4.49 -11.11 -10.26
N LEU A 155 -4.75 -12.41 -10.27
CA LEU A 155 -3.97 -13.41 -9.55
C LEU A 155 -3.18 -14.24 -10.54
N SER A 156 -1.88 -14.41 -10.29
CA SER A 156 -0.98 -15.17 -11.16
C SER A 156 -0.14 -16.14 -10.34
N GLY A 157 -0.14 -17.43 -10.69
CA GLY A 157 0.63 -18.45 -9.99
C GLY A 157 -0.02 -19.82 -10.10
N ARG A 158 0.32 -20.72 -9.18
CA ARG A 158 -0.27 -22.06 -9.06
C ARG A 158 -1.63 -22.00 -8.36
N LEU A 159 -2.61 -21.41 -9.05
CA LEU A 159 -3.95 -21.17 -8.50
C LEU A 159 -4.62 -22.51 -8.15
N GLY A 160 -4.97 -22.69 -6.89
CA GLY A 160 -5.58 -23.93 -6.39
C GLY A 160 -4.62 -25.13 -6.30
N GLY A 161 -3.30 -24.91 -6.36
CA GLY A 161 -2.30 -25.97 -6.23
C GLY A 161 -1.99 -26.74 -7.52
N VAL A 162 -2.54 -26.32 -8.66
CA VAL A 162 -2.29 -26.98 -9.95
C VAL A 162 -0.81 -26.84 -10.35
N GLU A 163 -0.28 -27.84 -11.06
CA GLU A 163 1.12 -27.89 -11.50
C GLU A 163 1.51 -26.72 -12.40
N ILE A 164 0.69 -26.44 -13.42
CA ILE A 164 0.95 -25.35 -14.38
C ILE A 164 0.37 -24.04 -13.83
N SER A 165 1.23 -23.03 -13.73
CA SER A 165 0.83 -21.69 -13.30
C SER A 165 -0.12 -21.04 -14.31
N ARG A 166 -1.14 -20.32 -13.81
CA ARG A 166 -2.13 -19.61 -14.62
C ARG A 166 -2.33 -18.19 -14.09
N SER A 167 -2.89 -17.33 -14.93
CA SER A 167 -3.28 -15.98 -14.54
C SER A 167 -4.78 -15.79 -14.75
N GLU A 168 -5.49 -15.55 -13.65
CA GLU A 168 -6.92 -15.25 -13.67
C GLU A 168 -7.12 -13.76 -13.44
N LYS A 169 -7.94 -13.11 -14.26
CA LYS A 169 -8.30 -11.70 -14.13
C LYS A 169 -9.80 -11.57 -13.88
N LEU A 170 -10.17 -10.70 -12.96
CA LEU A 170 -11.56 -10.30 -12.73
C LEU A 170 -11.64 -8.78 -12.76
N ILE A 171 -12.59 -8.26 -13.53
CA ILE A 171 -12.80 -6.82 -13.72
C ILE A 171 -14.25 -6.52 -13.38
N TRP A 172 -14.46 -5.42 -12.67
CA TRP A 172 -15.77 -4.90 -12.34
C TRP A 172 -15.79 -3.37 -12.50
N GLY A 173 -16.87 -2.84 -13.05
CA GLY A 173 -17.04 -1.40 -13.26
C GLY A 173 -16.10 -0.81 -14.32
N ASN A 174 -15.92 0.51 -14.27
CA ASN A 174 -15.10 1.25 -15.22
C ASN A 174 -13.66 1.38 -14.73
N LEU A 175 -12.68 1.20 -15.61
CA LEU A 175 -11.26 1.33 -15.24
C LEU A 175 -10.44 1.95 -16.38
N PRO A 176 -10.51 3.29 -16.52
CA PRO A 176 -9.83 4.01 -17.59
C PRO A 176 -8.32 4.17 -17.30
N LEU A 177 -7.52 3.18 -17.67
CA LEU A 177 -6.06 3.19 -17.42
C LEU A 177 -5.30 4.27 -18.19
N HIS A 178 -5.81 4.66 -19.37
CA HIS A 178 -5.17 5.65 -20.23
C HIS A 178 -5.47 7.10 -19.80
N THR A 179 -6.59 7.33 -19.12
CA THR A 179 -6.97 8.65 -18.64
C THR A 179 -6.09 9.05 -17.46
N LEU A 180 -5.29 10.09 -17.64
CA LEU A 180 -4.42 10.62 -16.59
C LEU A 180 -5.22 11.21 -15.42
N ARG A 181 -6.39 11.81 -15.70
CA ARG A 181 -7.32 12.42 -14.72
C ARG A 181 -8.01 11.42 -13.78
N ALA A 182 -7.97 10.13 -14.13
CA ALA A 182 -8.59 9.08 -13.33
C ALA A 182 -7.71 8.75 -12.11
N ASP A 183 -8.22 8.88 -10.89
CA ASP A 183 -7.54 8.42 -9.68
C ASP A 183 -7.65 6.90 -9.57
N ILE A 184 -6.56 6.24 -9.96
CA ILE A 184 -6.42 4.79 -9.93
C ILE A 184 -5.34 4.44 -8.93
N ASP A 185 -5.75 3.74 -7.88
CA ASP A 185 -4.85 3.13 -6.93
C ASP A 185 -4.39 1.76 -7.39
N TYR A 186 -3.12 1.45 -7.17
CA TYR A 186 -2.51 0.21 -7.63
C TYR A 186 -1.63 -0.40 -6.56
N ALA A 187 -1.86 -1.66 -6.25
CA ALA A 187 -1.06 -2.42 -5.30
C ALA A 187 -0.64 -3.75 -5.92
N ARG A 188 0.55 -4.20 -5.54
CA ARG A 188 1.09 -5.51 -5.91
C ARG A 188 1.71 -6.17 -4.70
N GLY A 189 1.43 -7.45 -4.53
CA GLY A 189 2.05 -8.27 -3.50
C GLY A 189 2.15 -9.72 -3.89
N THR A 190 2.70 -10.50 -3.00
CA THR A 190 2.92 -11.94 -3.17
C THR A 190 2.41 -12.66 -1.94
N ALA A 191 1.51 -13.62 -2.16
CA ALA A 191 1.08 -14.55 -1.13
C ALA A 191 1.98 -15.79 -1.12
N ALA A 192 2.49 -16.16 0.04
CA ALA A 192 3.31 -17.35 0.21
C ALA A 192 2.41 -18.56 0.53
N THR A 193 2.21 -19.43 -0.45
CA THR A 193 1.44 -20.67 -0.28
C THR A 193 2.36 -21.88 -0.22
N THR A 194 1.85 -23.01 0.27
CA THR A 194 2.62 -24.26 0.34
C THR A 194 3.13 -24.75 -1.01
N TYR A 195 2.41 -24.43 -2.10
CA TYR A 195 2.76 -24.87 -3.45
C TYR A 195 3.62 -23.85 -4.21
N GLY A 196 3.99 -22.73 -3.57
CA GLY A 196 4.78 -21.65 -4.16
C GLY A 196 4.15 -20.27 -3.94
N SER A 197 4.57 -19.29 -4.73
CA SER A 197 4.09 -17.91 -4.60
C SER A 197 2.94 -17.60 -5.55
N ILE A 198 1.92 -16.92 -5.05
CA ILE A 198 0.83 -16.36 -5.87
C ILE A 198 1.00 -14.84 -5.91
N GLY A 199 1.21 -14.30 -7.11
CA GLY A 199 1.25 -12.86 -7.34
C GLY A 199 -0.17 -12.28 -7.35
N VAL A 200 -0.39 -11.21 -6.59
CA VAL A 200 -1.65 -10.48 -6.52
C VAL A 200 -1.41 -9.06 -7.04
N LYS A 201 -2.23 -8.61 -7.98
CA LYS A 201 -2.23 -7.23 -8.49
C LYS A 201 -3.64 -6.68 -8.45
N ILE A 202 -3.80 -5.50 -7.85
CA ILE A 202 -5.12 -4.87 -7.64
C ILE A 202 -5.06 -3.45 -8.17
N TRP A 203 -6.10 -3.06 -8.90
CA TRP A 203 -6.36 -1.70 -9.35
C TRP A 203 -7.72 -1.28 -8.80
N VAL A 204 -7.78 -0.14 -8.11
CA VAL A 204 -9.03 0.44 -7.58
C VAL A 204 -9.22 1.80 -8.22
N TYR A 205 -10.36 2.02 -8.87
CA TYR A 205 -10.73 3.30 -9.46
C TYR A 205 -11.66 4.05 -8.51
N ARG A 206 -11.18 5.21 -8.01
CA ARG A 206 -11.91 6.05 -7.04
C ARG A 206 -12.73 7.15 -7.70
N GLY A 207 -12.48 7.43 -8.98
CA GLY A 207 -13.13 8.51 -9.73
C GLY A 207 -12.14 9.44 -10.40
N GLU A 208 -12.63 10.51 -11.01
CA GLU A 208 -11.80 11.53 -11.63
C GLU A 208 -11.57 12.67 -10.64
N LYS A 209 -10.35 13.21 -10.60
CA LYS A 209 -10.07 14.45 -9.88
C LYS A 209 -10.07 15.59 -10.89
N PHE A 210 -10.90 16.60 -10.65
CA PHE A 210 -10.87 17.86 -11.36
C PHE A 210 -10.07 18.86 -10.53
N SER A 211 -9.14 19.59 -11.13
CA SER A 211 -8.25 20.55 -10.45
C SER A 211 -8.97 21.79 -9.90
N ASN A 212 -10.30 21.82 -9.89
CA ASN A 212 -11.11 22.97 -9.48
C ASN A 212 -11.82 22.72 -8.14
N SER A 213 -11.04 22.51 -7.10
CA SER A 213 -11.50 22.78 -5.73
C SER A 213 -10.30 23.34 -4.97
N VAL A 214 -10.16 24.67 -5.10
CA VAL A 214 -9.44 25.53 -4.17
C VAL A 214 -10.02 25.34 -2.77
#